data_AF-A0AAD4T1H7-F1
#
_entry.id   AF-A0AAD4T1H7-F1
#
_cell.length_a   1.000
_cell.length_b   1.000
_cell.length_c   1.000
_cell.angle_alpha   90.00
_cell.angle_beta   90.00
_cell.angle_gamma   90.00
#
_symmetry.space_group_name_H-M   'P 1'
#
loop_
_entity.id
_entity.type
_entity.pdbx_description
1 polymer ?
#
loop_
_entity_poly.entity_id
_entity_poly.type
_entity_poly.pdbx_seq_one_letter_code
_entity_poly.pdbx_strand_id
1 'polypeptide(L)'
;MLTIEEKNNFKHALRLFPTKSDAARYNLQRLKELGYPVARIPSENNCETAKSADSDEAKGLQQIVLLSKGARVMLCKNLSTQYGLVNGSMGTVVDVLYLNGKKPPLDMPVLW
;
A
#
# COMPACT_ATOMS: atom_id res chain seq x y z
N MET A 1 -4.49 10.01 -29.90
CA MET A 1 -4.24 8.91 -28.94
C MET A 1 -2.75 8.60 -28.94
N LEU A 2 -2.16 8.24 -27.79
CA LEU A 2 -0.75 7.82 -27.72
C LEU A 2 -0.49 6.54 -28.53
N THR A 3 0.68 6.45 -29.13
CA THR A 3 1.22 5.25 -29.80
C THR A 3 1.45 4.12 -28.80
N ILE A 4 1.65 2.89 -29.28
CA ILE A 4 1.97 1.73 -28.42
C ILE A 4 3.29 1.97 -27.67
N GLU A 5 4.29 2.53 -28.34
CA GLU A 5 5.59 2.84 -27.76
C GLU A 5 5.49 3.90 -26.66
N GLU A 6 4.76 4.99 -26.91
CA GLU A 6 4.51 6.00 -25.89
C GLU A 6 3.74 5.42 -24.69
N LYS A 7 2.74 4.56 -24.91
CA LYS A 7 2.02 3.88 -23.83
C LYS A 7 2.93 3.00 -22.99
N ASN A 8 3.88 2.31 -23.62
CA ASN A 8 4.84 1.46 -22.93
C ASN A 8 5.78 2.26 -22.02
N ASN A 9 6.15 3.48 -22.41
CA ASN A 9 6.95 4.38 -21.56
C ASN A 9 6.26 4.70 -20.23
N PHE A 10 4.92 4.66 -20.18
CA PHE A 10 4.13 4.88 -18.96
C PHE A 10 3.71 3.60 -18.24
N LYS A 11 4.23 2.42 -18.63
CA LYS A 11 3.87 1.14 -18.02
C LYS A 11 4.04 1.13 -16.50
N HIS A 12 5.10 1.79 -16.02
CA HIS A 12 5.48 1.89 -14.61
C HIS A 12 5.24 3.28 -14.01
N ALA A 13 4.61 4.19 -14.74
CA ALA A 13 4.31 5.53 -14.23
C ALA A 13 3.28 5.47 -13.09
N LEU A 14 3.28 6.50 -12.24
CA LEU A 14 2.20 6.71 -11.27
C LEU A 14 0.91 6.98 -12.04
N ARG A 15 -0.18 6.30 -11.68
CA ARG A 15 -1.48 6.48 -12.33
C ARG A 15 -2.39 7.34 -11.45
N LEU A 16 -3.01 8.34 -12.07
CA LEU A 16 -4.01 9.20 -11.43
C LEU A 16 -5.40 8.67 -11.77
N PHE A 17 -6.27 8.67 -10.77
CA PHE A 17 -7.67 8.25 -10.90
C PHE A 17 -8.57 9.33 -10.32
N PRO A 18 -9.80 9.51 -10.86
CA PRO A 18 -10.74 10.50 -10.33
C PRO A 18 -11.21 10.18 -8.90
N THR A 19 -11.19 8.90 -8.51
CA THR A 19 -11.70 8.44 -7.22
C THR A 19 -10.69 7.58 -6.46
N LYS A 20 -10.79 7.59 -5.12
CA LYS A 20 -9.99 6.73 -4.24
C LYS A 20 -10.30 5.24 -4.47
N SER A 21 -11.54 4.89 -4.80
CA SER A 21 -11.96 3.51 -5.05
C SER A 21 -11.34 2.95 -6.33
N ASP A 22 -11.25 3.75 -7.40
CA ASP A 22 -10.56 3.36 -8.63
C ASP A 22 -9.06 3.15 -8.41
N ALA A 23 -8.43 4.08 -7.67
CA ALA A 23 -7.03 3.94 -7.29
C ALA A 23 -6.80 2.68 -6.43
N ALA A 24 -7.66 2.42 -5.45
CA ALA A 24 -7.57 1.24 -4.58
C ALA A 24 -7.72 -0.07 -5.37
N ARG A 25 -8.67 -0.13 -6.31
CA ARG A 25 -8.87 -1.27 -7.20
C ARG A 25 -7.63 -1.53 -8.07
N TYR A 26 -7.08 -0.49 -8.68
CA TYR A 26 -5.86 -0.60 -9.49
C TYR A 26 -4.66 -1.04 -8.63
N ASN A 27 -4.48 -0.45 -7.45
CA ASN A 27 -3.40 -0.81 -6.54
C ASN A 27 -3.50 -2.27 -6.08
N LEU A 28 -4.71 -2.76 -5.77
CA LEU A 28 -4.93 -4.16 -5.42
C LEU A 28 -4.59 -5.10 -6.59
N GLN A 29 -5.00 -4.76 -7.82
CA GLN A 29 -4.63 -5.54 -8.99
C GLN A 29 -3.11 -5.58 -9.18
N ARG A 30 -2.42 -4.45 -9.07
CA ARG A 30 -0.95 -4.39 -9.16
C ARG A 30 -0.27 -5.19 -8.07
N LEU A 31 -0.82 -5.21 -6.86
CA LEU A 31 -0.29 -6.01 -5.76
C LEU A 31 -0.41 -7.52 -6.07
N LYS A 32 -1.52 -7.96 -6.66
CA LYS A 32 -1.69 -9.35 -7.12
C LYS A 32 -0.70 -9.72 -8.22
N GLU A 33 -0.46 -8.83 -9.18
CA GLU A 33 0.48 -9.02 -10.29
C GLU A 33 1.95 -9.17 -9.84
N LEU A 34 2.30 -8.79 -8.60
CA LEU A 34 3.66 -8.97 -8.08
C LEU A 34 4.05 -10.44 -7.87
N GLY A 35 3.07 -11.34 -7.67
CA GLY A 35 3.32 -12.77 -7.49
C GLY A 35 4.04 -13.15 -6.18
N TYR A 36 4.15 -12.22 -5.22
CA TYR A 36 4.72 -12.45 -3.89
C TYR A 36 3.61 -12.55 -2.83
N PRO A 37 3.88 -13.22 -1.69
CA PRO A 37 2.95 -13.24 -0.57
C PRO A 37 2.54 -11.83 -0.12
N VAL A 38 1.27 -11.64 0.22
CA VAL A 38 0.72 -10.36 0.67
C VAL A 38 0.54 -10.35 2.18
N ALA A 39 1.31 -9.52 2.88
CA ALA A 39 1.13 -9.25 4.29
C ALA A 39 -0.13 -8.41 4.51
N ARG A 40 -1.07 -8.94 5.31
CA ARG A 40 -2.25 -8.23 5.79
C ARG A 40 -1.96 -7.66 7.17
N ILE A 41 -1.97 -6.33 7.28
CA ILE A 41 -1.59 -5.61 8.50
C ILE A 41 -2.83 -4.85 9.00
N PRO A 42 -3.56 -5.40 9.99
CA PRO A 42 -4.66 -4.68 10.62
C PRO A 42 -4.12 -3.52 11.47
N SER A 43 -4.91 -2.46 11.58
CA SER A 43 -4.65 -1.33 12.48
C SER A 43 -4.79 -1.75 13.95
N GLU A 44 -4.01 -1.10 14.80
CA GLU A 44 -4.20 -1.16 16.25
C GLU A 44 -4.99 0.09 16.68
N ASN A 45 -6.18 -0.12 17.23
CA ASN A 45 -7.11 0.94 17.61
C ASN A 45 -7.30 0.97 19.13
N ASN A 46 -7.38 2.16 19.72
CA ASN A 46 -7.51 2.36 21.16
C ASN A 46 -8.95 2.36 21.68
N CYS A 47 -9.95 2.50 20.82
CA CYS A 47 -11.37 2.47 21.18
C CYS A 47 -12.25 2.05 20.01
N GLU A 48 -13.53 1.74 20.28
CA GLU A 48 -14.48 1.30 19.27
C GLU A 48 -14.76 2.37 18.21
N THR A 49 -14.73 3.65 18.60
CA THR A 49 -14.86 4.79 17.68
C THR A 49 -13.71 4.79 16.66
N ALA A 50 -12.46 4.62 17.11
CA ALA A 50 -11.29 4.59 16.21
C ALA A 50 -11.32 3.36 15.28
N LYS A 51 -11.82 2.23 15.78
CA LYS A 51 -11.97 0.99 14.99
C LYS A 51 -13.04 1.11 13.90
N SER A 52 -14.07 1.91 14.15
CA SER A 52 -15.18 2.15 13.22
C SER A 52 -14.94 3.34 12.29
N ALA A 53 -13.92 4.16 12.58
CA ALA A 53 -13.57 5.33 11.79
C ALA A 53 -13.13 4.93 10.38
N ASP A 54 -13.62 5.67 9.39
CA ASP A 54 -13.17 5.49 8.01
C ASP A 54 -11.77 6.08 7.79
N SER A 55 -11.21 5.84 6.60
CA SER A 55 -9.86 6.34 6.32
C SER A 55 -9.76 7.86 6.30
N ASP A 56 -10.84 8.57 5.99
CA ASP A 56 -10.84 10.02 5.86
C ASP A 56 -10.82 10.67 7.25
N GLU A 57 -11.61 10.14 8.18
CA GLU A 57 -11.55 10.44 9.61
C GLU A 57 -10.18 10.09 10.21
N ALA A 58 -9.56 9.00 9.75
CA ALA A 58 -8.24 8.54 10.17
C ALA A 58 -7.06 9.20 9.42
N LYS A 59 -7.27 10.34 8.74
CA LYS A 59 -6.24 11.09 8.00
C LYS A 59 -5.49 10.26 6.94
N GLY A 60 -6.25 9.47 6.18
CA GLY A 60 -5.76 8.60 5.11
C GLY A 60 -5.24 7.24 5.57
N LEU A 61 -5.27 6.93 6.87
CA LEU A 61 -4.86 5.61 7.38
C LEU A 61 -5.95 4.57 7.14
N GLN A 62 -5.56 3.42 6.59
CA GLN A 62 -6.47 2.31 6.33
C GLN A 62 -6.56 1.41 7.58
N GLN A 63 -7.75 0.87 7.86
CA GLN A 63 -7.93 -0.13 8.91
C GLN A 63 -7.17 -1.43 8.61
N ILE A 64 -6.92 -1.72 7.33
CA ILE A 64 -6.10 -2.84 6.88
C ILE A 64 -5.18 -2.34 5.78
N VAL A 65 -3.87 -2.52 5.95
CA VAL A 65 -2.87 -2.27 4.91
C VAL A 65 -2.42 -3.61 4.33
N LEU A 66 -2.38 -3.70 3.00
CA LEU A 66 -1.86 -4.85 2.28
C LEU A 66 -0.50 -4.47 1.68
N LEU A 67 0.55 -5.23 2.03
CA LEU A 67 1.91 -5.01 1.52
C LEU A 67 2.48 -6.29 0.94
N SER A 68 3.32 -6.15 -0.09
CA SER A 68 4.06 -7.27 -0.64
C SER A 68 5.42 -6.79 -1.13
N LYS A 69 6.36 -7.71 -1.25
CA LYS A 69 7.68 -7.44 -1.83
C LYS A 69 7.52 -6.88 -3.25
N GLY A 70 8.27 -5.82 -3.54
CA GLY A 70 8.18 -5.10 -4.82
C GLY A 70 7.01 -4.12 -4.93
N ALA A 71 6.13 -4.03 -3.93
CA ALA A 71 5.05 -3.05 -3.94
C ALA A 71 5.61 -1.63 -3.86
N ARG A 72 5.11 -0.74 -4.72
CA ARG A 72 5.37 0.70 -4.64
C ARG A 72 4.48 1.30 -3.57
N VAL A 73 5.07 2.10 -2.69
CA VAL A 73 4.39 2.70 -1.53
C VAL A 73 4.66 4.20 -1.46
N MET A 74 3.81 4.91 -0.75
CA MET A 74 3.95 6.33 -0.43
C MET A 74 3.82 6.50 1.08
N LEU A 75 4.68 7.32 1.68
CA LEU A 75 4.50 7.73 3.07
C LEU A 75 3.33 8.70 3.16
N CYS A 76 2.38 8.44 4.07
CA CYS A 76 1.24 9.34 4.32
C CYS A 76 1.47 10.33 5.47
N LYS A 77 2.65 10.28 6.11
CA LYS A 77 3.02 11.12 7.26
C LYS A 77 4.49 11.49 7.22
N ASN A 78 4.84 12.60 7.87
CA ASN A 78 6.22 13.00 8.07
C ASN A 78 6.85 12.15 9.18
N LEU A 79 7.89 11.40 8.84
CA LEU A 79 8.66 10.60 9.79
C LEU A 79 9.98 11.30 10.15
N SER A 80 10.67 11.84 9.15
CA SER A 80 11.94 12.55 9.35
C SER A 80 12.20 13.53 8.20
N THR A 81 12.00 14.82 8.45
CA THR A 81 12.21 15.88 7.45
C THR A 81 13.69 16.01 7.06
N GLN A 82 14.61 15.86 8.03
CA GLN A 82 16.05 15.91 7.81
C GLN A 82 16.55 14.85 6.82
N TYR A 83 15.89 13.69 6.74
CA TYR A 83 16.25 12.60 5.83
C TYR A 83 15.29 12.49 4.62
N GLY A 84 14.41 13.47 4.41
CA GLY A 84 13.44 13.45 3.30
C GLY A 84 12.35 12.39 3.42
N LEU A 85 12.14 11.80 4.60
CA LEU A 85 11.05 10.87 4.89
C LEU A 85 9.78 11.64 5.26
N VAL A 86 9.21 12.31 4.26
CA VAL A 86 8.05 13.20 4.39
C VAL A 86 6.81 12.58 3.74
N ASN A 87 5.64 13.14 4.03
CA ASN A 87 4.40 12.78 3.34
C ASN A 87 4.56 12.98 1.82
N GLY A 88 4.16 11.99 1.03
CA GLY A 88 4.34 11.96 -0.42
C GLY A 88 5.63 11.27 -0.89
N SER A 89 6.59 11.01 0.00
CA SER A 89 7.81 10.29 -0.39
C SER A 89 7.49 8.88 -0.86
N MET A 90 7.98 8.53 -2.06
CA MET A 90 7.76 7.24 -2.72
C MET A 90 8.85 6.24 -2.38
N GLY A 91 8.49 4.97 -2.28
CA GLY A 91 9.42 3.88 -2.06
C GLY A 91 8.96 2.57 -2.68
N THR A 92 9.79 1.53 -2.54
CA THR A 92 9.48 0.16 -2.92
C THR A 92 9.76 -0.76 -1.74
N VAL A 93 8.84 -1.65 -1.42
CA VAL A 93 9.03 -2.65 -0.36
C VAL A 93 10.10 -3.65 -0.81
N VAL A 94 11.23 -3.68 -0.09
CA VAL A 94 12.33 -4.62 -0.39
C VAL A 94 12.05 -6.01 0.21
N ASP A 95 11.59 -6.05 1.46
CA ASP A 95 11.18 -7.28 2.14
C ASP A 95 10.29 -6.97 3.36
N VAL A 96 9.65 -7.99 3.93
CA VAL A 96 8.83 -7.88 5.14
C VAL A 96 9.39 -8.82 6.21
N LEU A 97 10.00 -8.24 7.23
CA LEU A 97 10.65 -8.98 8.31
C LEU A 97 9.75 -9.06 9.54
N TYR A 98 9.68 -10.26 10.14
CA TYR A 98 8.96 -10.50 11.39
C TYR A 98 9.96 -10.66 12.53
N LEU A 99 9.59 -10.17 13.72
CA LEU A 99 10.37 -10.39 14.94
C LEU A 99 10.50 -11.89 15.24
N ASN A 100 11.56 -12.27 15.96
CA ASN A 100 11.82 -13.67 16.27
C ASN A 100 10.61 -14.34 16.94
N GLY A 101 10.23 -15.53 16.47
CA GLY A 101 9.05 -16.25 16.94
C GLY A 101 7.69 -15.71 16.46
N LYS A 102 7.66 -14.58 15.72
CA LYS A 102 6.45 -14.11 15.04
C LYS A 102 6.41 -14.66 13.61
N LYS A 103 5.21 -14.98 13.14
CA LYS A 103 4.95 -15.44 11.78
C LYS A 103 4.01 -14.44 11.08
N PRO A 104 4.01 -14.38 9.74
CA PRO A 104 2.93 -13.72 9.03
C PRO A 104 1.56 -14.26 9.51
N PRO A 105 0.51 -13.42 9.54
CA PRO A 105 -0.84 -13.87 9.88
C PRO A 105 -1.26 -15.08 9.02
N LEU A 106 -1.87 -16.10 9.63
CA LEU A 106 -2.26 -17.36 8.96
C LEU A 106 -3.36 -17.16 7.90
N ASP A 107 -4.09 -16.06 7.99
CA ASP A 107 -5.08 -15.56 7.02
C ASP A 107 -4.44 -14.94 5.78
N MET A 108 -3.14 -15.15 5.55
CA MET A 108 -2.46 -14.79 4.31
C MET A 108 -3.15 -15.52 3.15
N PRO A 109 -3.84 -14.83 2.24
CA PRO A 109 -4.48 -15.50 1.14
C PRO A 109 -3.39 -16.13 0.27
N VAL A 110 -3.48 -17.46 0.12
CA VAL A 110 -2.99 -18.13 -1.10
C VAL A 110 -3.66 -17.39 -2.26
N LEU A 111 -2.87 -17.00 -3.26
CA LEU A 111 -3.29 -16.33 -4.50
C LEU A 111 -4.77 -16.58 -4.85
N TRP A 112 -5.56 -15.50 -4.92
CA TRP A 112 -6.89 -15.51 -5.55
C TRP A 112 -6.76 -15.61 -7.06
#